data_AF-A0A1X9T3H5-F1
#
_entry.id   AF-A0A1X9T3H5-F1
#
_cell.length_a   1.000
_cell.length_b   1.000
_cell.length_c   1.000
_cell.angle_alpha   90.00
_cell.angle_beta   90.00
_cell.angle_gamma   90.00
#
_symmetry.space_group_name_H-M   'P 1'
#
loop_
_entity.id
_entity.type
_entity.pdbx_description
1 polymer ?
#
loop_
_entity_poly.entity_id
_entity_poly.type
_entity_poly.pdbx_seq_one_letter_code
_entity_poly.pdbx_strand_id
1 'polypeptide(L)'
;MGRNVYIAYFLWIFLPYFSVHRFYCGKILSAVLQLLIFWIGSATAIFLVGYIFLGIWLIWWLLDAFFIHKWIARINDIESLQNSISNSKNLENIETLYELYKSGAISYEEYLSRKDSILKNI
;
A
#
# COMPACT_ATOMS: atom_id res chain seq x y z
N MET A 1 2.71 2.03 9.26
CA MET A 1 1.43 2.69 9.59
C MET A 1 0.42 2.36 8.51
N GLY A 2 -0.69 1.70 8.88
CA GLY A 2 -1.77 1.38 7.97
C GLY A 2 -2.34 2.61 7.25
N ARG A 3 -2.85 2.41 6.05
CA ARG A 3 -3.54 3.45 5.26
C ARG A 3 -4.87 3.81 5.90
N ASN A 4 -5.22 5.09 5.81
CA ASN A 4 -6.44 5.64 6.40
C ASN A 4 -7.57 5.70 5.36
N VAL A 5 -8.71 5.11 5.72
CA VAL A 5 -9.91 5.05 4.87
C VAL A 5 -10.51 6.42 4.56
N TYR A 6 -10.50 7.34 5.53
CA TYR A 6 -11.06 8.67 5.35
C TYR A 6 -10.26 9.50 4.35
N ILE A 7 -8.93 9.34 4.35
CA ILE A 7 -8.06 9.99 3.37
C ILE A 7 -8.38 9.49 1.96
N ALA A 8 -8.63 8.19 1.79
CA ALA A 8 -8.98 7.65 0.48
C ALA A 8 -10.32 8.17 -0.05
N TYR A 9 -11.36 8.29 0.80
CA TYR A 9 -12.63 8.90 0.41
C TYR A 9 -12.51 10.38 0.11
N PHE A 10 -11.69 11.11 0.89
CA PHE A 10 -11.38 12.50 0.62
C PHE A 10 -10.75 12.66 -0.77
N LEU A 11 -9.75 11.84 -1.10
CA LEU A 11 -9.13 11.85 -2.43
C LEU A 11 -10.09 11.47 -3.56
N TRP A 12 -11.02 10.55 -3.29
CA TRP A 12 -12.01 10.09 -4.26
C TRP A 12 -12.99 11.19 -4.67
N ILE A 13 -13.41 12.05 -3.73
CA ILE A 13 -14.38 13.12 -4.01
C ILE A 13 -13.73 14.42 -4.48
N PHE A 14 -12.55 14.78 -3.94
CA PHE A 14 -11.90 16.07 -4.26
C PHE A 14 -11.00 16.03 -5.49
N LEU A 15 -10.38 14.89 -5.81
CA LEU A 15 -9.46 14.76 -6.96
C LEU A 15 -9.86 13.60 -7.90
N PRO A 16 -11.13 13.50 -8.34
CA PRO A 16 -11.58 12.39 -9.16
C PRO A 16 -10.92 12.36 -10.55
N TYR A 17 -10.70 13.53 -11.15
CA TYR A 17 -10.08 13.69 -12.47
C TYR A 17 -8.61 13.27 -12.54
N PHE A 18 -7.93 13.13 -11.38
CA PHE A 18 -6.56 12.62 -11.30
C PHE A 18 -6.47 11.16 -10.83
N SER A 19 -7.59 10.51 -10.52
CA SER A 19 -7.64 9.13 -10.00
C SER A 19 -6.75 8.88 -8.77
N VAL A 20 -6.54 9.91 -7.94
CA VAL A 20 -5.58 9.88 -6.80
C VAL A 20 -5.97 8.85 -5.77
N HIS A 21 -7.27 8.59 -5.58
CA HIS A 21 -7.76 7.55 -4.67
C HIS A 21 -7.23 6.16 -5.04
N ARG A 22 -7.08 5.85 -6.35
CA ARG A 22 -6.52 4.56 -6.80
C ARG A 22 -5.02 4.49 -6.61
N PHE A 23 -4.31 5.59 -6.87
CA PHE A 23 -2.87 5.67 -6.56
C PHE A 23 -2.63 5.44 -5.06
N TYR A 24 -3.42 6.09 -4.21
CA TYR A 24 -3.37 5.88 -2.75
C TYR A 24 -3.68 4.44 -2.35
N CYS A 25 -4.57 3.76 -3.08
CA CYS A 25 -4.86 2.33 -2.88
C CYS A 25 -3.85 1.38 -3.58
N GLY A 26 -2.73 1.87 -4.09
CA GLY A 26 -1.69 1.05 -4.75
C GLY A 26 -2.09 0.49 -6.12
N LYS A 27 -3.15 1.02 -6.73
CA LYS A 27 -3.79 0.50 -7.95
C LYS A 27 -3.30 1.23 -9.21
N ILE A 28 -1.97 1.31 -9.40
CA ILE A 28 -1.29 2.15 -10.39
C ILE A 28 -1.82 1.95 -11.82
N LEU A 29 -1.83 0.70 -12.31
CA LEU A 29 -2.22 0.42 -13.71
C LEU A 29 -3.65 0.89 -14.01
N SER A 30 -4.58 0.55 -13.12
CA SER A 30 -5.98 0.97 -13.27
C SER A 30 -6.19 2.47 -13.02
N ALA A 31 -5.34 3.11 -12.21
CA ALA A 31 -5.38 4.56 -12.00
C ALA A 31 -4.99 5.29 -13.29
N VAL A 32 -3.94 4.83 -13.97
CA VAL A 32 -3.51 5.37 -15.26
C VAL A 32 -4.59 5.15 -16.32
N LEU A 33 -5.21 3.97 -16.38
CA LEU A 33 -6.31 3.71 -17.32
C LEU A 33 -7.50 4.64 -17.07
N GLN A 34 -7.91 4.82 -15.82
CA GLN A 34 -9.03 5.72 -15.48
C GLN A 34 -8.69 7.18 -15.81
N LEU A 35 -7.44 7.61 -15.59
CA LEU A 35 -6.96 8.92 -15.99
C LEU A 35 -7.04 9.11 -17.52
N LEU A 36 -6.57 8.14 -18.30
CA LEU A 36 -6.59 8.20 -19.76
C LEU A 36 -8.03 8.28 -20.29
N ILE A 37 -8.95 7.46 -19.78
CA ILE A 37 -10.36 7.49 -20.21
C ILE A 37 -10.98 8.85 -19.92
N PHE A 38 -10.69 9.46 -18.77
CA PHE A 38 -11.20 10.79 -18.44
C PHE A 38 -10.69 11.86 -19.42
N TRP A 39 -9.38 11.91 -19.65
CA TRP A 39 -8.77 12.94 -20.50
C TRP A 39 -9.09 12.76 -21.98
N ILE A 40 -9.06 11.52 -22.48
CA ILE A 40 -9.47 11.20 -23.85
C ILE A 40 -10.97 11.49 -24.05
N GLY A 41 -11.80 11.08 -23.08
CA GLY A 41 -13.24 11.37 -23.10
C GLY A 41 -13.53 12.87 -23.09
N SER A 42 -12.81 13.64 -22.27
CA SER A 42 -12.93 15.10 -22.22
C SER A 42 -12.47 15.76 -23.52
N ALA A 43 -11.33 15.35 -24.08
CA ALA A 43 -10.79 15.91 -25.32
C ALA A 43 -11.69 15.61 -26.54
N THR A 44 -12.34 14.45 -26.55
CA THR A 44 -13.24 14.02 -27.63
C THR A 44 -14.71 14.39 -27.40
N ALA A 45 -15.05 15.03 -26.27
CA ALA A 45 -16.42 15.41 -25.91
C ALA A 45 -17.02 16.40 -26.92
N ILE A 46 -16.19 17.23 -27.57
CA ILE A 46 -16.62 18.16 -28.62
C ILE A 46 -17.28 17.44 -29.81
N PHE A 47 -16.89 16.19 -30.07
CA PHE A 47 -17.44 15.35 -31.13
C PHE A 47 -18.61 14.46 -30.67
N LEU A 48 -19.16 14.70 -29.47
CA LEU A 48 -20.17 13.90 -28.77
C LEU A 48 -19.75 12.46 -28.41
N VAL A 49 -18.80 11.86 -29.12
CA VAL A 49 -18.27 10.51 -28.83
C VAL A 49 -17.61 10.45 -27.44
N GLY A 50 -16.99 11.54 -26.99
CA GLY A 50 -16.35 11.62 -25.68
C GLY A 50 -17.27 11.34 -24.49
N TYR A 51 -18.57 11.60 -24.61
CA TYR A 51 -19.54 11.31 -23.54
C TYR A 51 -19.69 9.82 -23.26
N ILE A 52 -19.42 8.93 -24.23
CA ILE A 52 -19.41 7.48 -24.01
C ILE A 52 -18.27 7.12 -23.04
N PHE A 53 -17.07 7.64 -23.30
CA PHE A 53 -15.91 7.44 -22.42
C PHE A 53 -16.13 8.02 -21.03
N LEU A 54 -16.69 9.23 -20.94
CA LEU A 54 -17.02 9.86 -19.66
C LEU A 54 -18.11 9.12 -18.89
N GLY A 55 -19.09 8.52 -19.59
CA GLY A 55 -20.11 7.67 -18.98
C GLY A 55 -19.52 6.39 -18.37
N ILE A 56 -18.64 5.71 -19.11
CA ILE A 56 -17.89 4.55 -18.60
C ILE A 56 -17.05 4.96 -17.38
N TRP A 57 -16.34 6.08 -17.48
CA TRP A 57 -15.52 6.61 -16.40
C TRP A 57 -16.36 6.93 -15.15
N LEU A 58 -17.55 7.53 -15.31
CA LEU A 58 -18.44 7.89 -14.20
C LEU A 58 -18.94 6.65 -13.47
N ILE A 59 -19.38 5.62 -14.21
CA ILE A 59 -19.80 4.35 -13.61
C ILE A 59 -18.63 3.70 -12.86
N TRP A 60 -17.45 3.70 -13.46
CA TRP A 60 -16.25 3.16 -12.84
C TRP A 60 -15.88 3.93 -11.54
N TRP A 61 -15.90 5.26 -11.58
CA TRP A 61 -15.65 6.10 -10.42
C TRP A 61 -16.67 5.85 -9.29
N LEU A 62 -17.95 5.63 -9.60
CA LEU A 62 -18.97 5.24 -8.61
C LEU A 62 -18.70 3.86 -8.02
N LEU A 63 -18.31 2.88 -8.83
CA LEU A 63 -17.95 1.55 -8.36
C LEU A 63 -16.77 1.58 -7.39
N ASP A 64 -15.80 2.48 -7.60
CA ASP A 64 -14.67 2.63 -6.70
C ASP A 64 -15.07 3.00 -5.28
N ALA A 65 -16.16 3.77 -5.09
CA ALA A 65 -16.68 4.08 -3.77
C ALA A 65 -16.99 2.82 -2.94
N PHE A 66 -17.42 1.73 -3.58
CA PHE A 66 -17.68 0.46 -2.90
C PHE A 66 -16.41 -0.36 -2.65
N PHE A 67 -15.39 -0.19 -3.50
CA PHE A 67 -14.16 -0.96 -3.42
C PHE A 67 -13.09 -0.38 -2.49
N ILE A 68 -13.10 0.94 -2.23
CA ILE A 68 -12.10 1.63 -1.41
C ILE A 68 -11.93 0.95 -0.03
N HIS A 69 -13.03 0.69 0.68
CA HIS A 69 -12.99 0.00 1.98
C HIS A 69 -12.24 -1.34 1.90
N LYS A 70 -12.54 -2.15 0.88
CA LYS A 70 -11.95 -3.48 0.71
C LYS A 70 -10.45 -3.41 0.40
N TRP A 71 -10.01 -2.43 -0.38
CA TRP A 71 -8.60 -2.28 -0.71
C TRP A 71 -7.80 -1.86 0.51
N ILE A 72 -8.31 -0.92 1.29
CA ILE A 72 -7.60 -0.39 2.46
C ILE A 72 -7.51 -1.44 3.56
N ALA A 73 -8.59 -2.18 3.82
CA ALA A 73 -8.56 -3.32 4.74
C ALA A 73 -7.47 -4.31 4.32
N ARG A 74 -7.46 -4.74 3.05
CA ARG A 74 -6.45 -5.66 2.52
C ARG A 74 -5.02 -5.14 2.67
N ILE A 75 -4.78 -3.86 2.39
CA ILE A 75 -3.44 -3.27 2.50
C ILE A 75 -2.97 -3.29 3.95
N ASN A 76 -3.86 -2.90 4.88
CA ASN A 76 -3.54 -2.87 6.30
C ASN A 76 -3.31 -4.28 6.85
N ASP A 77 -4.08 -5.27 6.40
CA ASP A 77 -3.88 -6.67 6.76
C ASP A 77 -2.50 -7.16 6.29
N ILE A 78 -2.16 -6.93 5.02
CA ILE A 78 -0.85 -7.31 4.46
C ILE A 78 0.29 -6.64 5.22
N GLU A 79 0.17 -5.36 5.55
CA GLU A 79 1.17 -4.63 6.33
C GLU A 79 1.34 -5.23 7.73
N SER A 80 0.24 -5.58 8.41
CA SER A 80 0.28 -6.22 9.72
C SER A 80 0.95 -7.60 9.68
N LEU A 81 0.70 -8.37 8.61
CA LEU A 81 1.33 -9.67 8.38
C LEU A 81 2.83 -9.51 8.10
N GLN A 82 3.20 -8.53 7.28
CA GLN A 82 4.60 -8.26 6.97
C GLN A 82 5.39 -7.85 8.23
N ASN A 83 4.82 -7.01 9.09
CA ASN A 83 5.41 -6.65 10.37
C ASN A 83 5.55 -7.88 11.28
N SER A 84 4.52 -8.73 11.36
CA SER A 84 4.56 -9.96 12.16
C SER A 84 5.65 -10.93 11.68
N ILE A 85 5.78 -11.12 10.36
CA ILE A 85 6.84 -11.94 9.75
C ILE A 85 8.22 -11.35 10.03
N SER A 86 8.37 -10.02 9.88
CA SER A 86 9.63 -9.33 10.17
C SER A 86 10.06 -9.51 11.62
N ASN A 87 9.12 -9.35 12.57
CA ASN A 87 9.39 -9.55 13.99
C ASN A 87 9.78 -11.00 14.29
N SER A 88 9.09 -11.97 13.70
CA SER A 88 9.45 -13.40 13.81
C SER A 88 10.89 -13.66 13.35
N LYS A 89 11.28 -13.12 12.19
CA LYS A 89 12.67 -13.27 11.67
C LYS A 89 13.70 -12.62 12.58
N ASN A 90 13.38 -11.47 13.17
CA ASN A 90 14.28 -10.80 14.11
C ASN A 90 14.49 -11.64 15.38
N LEU A 91 13.47 -12.33 15.88
CA LEU A 91 13.58 -13.24 17.02
C LEU A 91 14.47 -14.45 16.70
N GLU A 92 14.29 -15.06 15.52
CA GLU A 92 15.12 -16.17 15.03
C GLU A 92 16.61 -15.77 14.90
N ASN A 93 16.87 -14.54 14.42
CA ASN A 93 18.23 -14.00 14.36
C ASN A 93 18.86 -13.86 15.76
N ILE A 94 18.11 -13.43 16.77
CA ILE A 94 18.61 -13.31 18.14
C ILE A 94 18.94 -14.69 18.73
N GLU A 95 18.11 -15.69 18.46
CA GLU A 95 18.35 -17.08 18.87
C GLU A 95 19.62 -17.62 18.20
N THR A 96 19.80 -17.37 16.90
CA THR A 96 21.02 -17.75 16.17
C THR A 96 22.26 -17.09 16.75
N LEU A 97 22.19 -15.80 17.09
CA LEU A 97 23.30 -15.09 17.74
C LEU A 97 23.62 -15.69 19.12
N TYR A 98 22.63 -16.13 19.88
CA TYR A 98 22.84 -16.80 21.16
C TYR A 98 23.55 -18.15 21.00
N GLU A 99 23.16 -18.95 20.00
CA GLU A 99 23.83 -20.23 19.69
C GLU A 99 25.27 -20.03 19.18
N LEU A 100 25.53 -18.97 18.41
CA LEU A 100 26.90 -18.61 18.00
C LEU A 100 27.78 -18.23 19.20
N TYR A 101 27.23 -17.50 20.17
CA TYR A 101 27.93 -17.18 21.41
C TYR A 101 28.22 -18.46 22.22
N LYS A 102 27.21 -19.32 22.39
CA LYS A 102 27.31 -20.58 23.11
C LYS A 102 28.32 -21.55 22.49
N SER A 103 28.44 -21.55 21.16
CA SER A 103 29.44 -22.35 20.43
C SER A 103 30.85 -21.74 20.44
N GLY A 104 31.04 -20.56 21.06
CA GLY A 104 32.32 -19.86 21.14
C GLY A 104 32.75 -19.17 19.84
N ALA A 105 31.86 -19.11 18.84
CA ALA A 105 32.14 -18.48 17.55
C ALA A 105 32.17 -16.94 17.62
N ILE A 106 31.47 -16.34 18.59
CA ILE A 106 31.44 -14.89 18.84
C ILE A 106 31.58 -14.57 20.33
N SER A 107 32.02 -13.34 20.64
CA SER A 107 32.14 -12.85 22.03
C SER A 107 30.80 -12.43 22.63
N TYR A 108 30.69 -12.40 23.96
CA TYR A 108 29.46 -11.97 24.66
C TYR A 108 29.12 -10.50 24.41
N GLU A 109 30.12 -9.62 24.39
CA GLU A 109 29.96 -8.19 24.06
C GLU A 109 29.41 -8.00 22.64
N GLU A 110 29.91 -8.79 21.68
CA GLU A 110 29.44 -8.75 20.30
C GLU A 110 27.99 -9.26 20.17
N TYR A 111 27.64 -10.32 20.89
CA TYR A 111 26.26 -10.80 21.00
C TYR A 111 25.31 -9.70 21.51
N LEU A 112 25.66 -9.05 22.62
CA LEU A 112 24.83 -8.01 23.23
C LEU A 112 24.63 -6.81 22.31
N SER A 113 25.70 -6.32 21.69
CA SER A 113 25.65 -5.18 20.76
C SER A 113 24.72 -5.44 19.56
N ARG A 114 24.81 -6.63 18.96
CA ARG A 114 23.94 -7.02 17.83
C ARG A 114 22.49 -7.25 18.27
N LYS A 115 22.27 -7.89 19.42
CA LYS A 115 20.94 -8.10 19.99
C LYS A 115 20.23 -6.77 20.24
N ASP A 116 20.89 -5.82 20.88
CA ASP A 116 20.33 -4.49 21.17
C ASP A 116 19.92 -3.75 19.89
N SER A 117 20.77 -3.83 18.87
CA SER A 117 20.50 -3.26 17.55
C SER A 117 19.26 -3.88 16.89
N ILE A 118 19.04 -5.20 17.04
CA ILE A 118 17.85 -5.87 16.49
C ILE A 118 16.60 -5.50 17.29
N LEU A 119 16.68 -5.48 18.63
CA LEU A 119 15.56 -5.15 19.51
C LEU A 119 15.08 -3.71 19.32
N LYS A 120 15.98 -2.78 19.00
CA LYS A 120 15.63 -1.38 18.71
C LYS A 120 14.81 -1.20 17.42
N ASN A 121 14.84 -2.19 16.52
CA ASN A 121 14.15 -2.16 15.23
C ASN A 121 12.82 -2.96 15.22
N ILE A 122 12.39 -3.46 16.38
CA ILE A 122 11.09 -4.14 16.60
C ILE A 122 10.16 -3.16 17.31
#